data_AF-A0A949YZ18-F1
#
_entry.id   AF-A0A949YZ18-F1
#
_cell.length_a   1.000
_cell.length_b   1.000
_cell.length_c   1.000
_cell.angle_alpha   90.00
_cell.angle_beta   90.00
_cell.angle_gamma   90.00
#
_symmetry.space_group_name_H-M   'P 1'
#
loop_
_entity.id
_entity.type
_entity.pdbx_description
1 polymer ?
#
loop_
_entity_poly.entity_id
_entity_poly.type
_entity_poly.pdbx_seq_one_letter_code
_entity_poly.pdbx_strand_id
1 'polypeptide(L)' 'GPARRGEGMLSGKTPQFKTAIFPDRGTRAGATVAVRVESATAHTLLCSVAA' A
#
# COMPACT_ATOMS: atom_id res chain seq x y z
N GLY A 1 -8.00 1.61 -3.61
CA GLY A 1 -8.29 1.15 -4.98
C GLY A 1 -7.09 0.37 -5.50
N PRO A 2 -7.20 -0.33 -6.64
CA PRO A 2 -6.09 -1.07 -7.22
C PRO A 2 -4.96 -0.11 -7.66
N ALA A 3 -3.71 -0.49 -7.40
CA ALA A 3 -2.55 0.27 -7.83
C ALA A 3 -2.31 0.06 -9.33
N ARG A 4 -1.78 1.09 -10.02
CA ARG A 4 -1.34 0.95 -11.42
C ARG A 4 -0.11 0.03 -11.59
N ARG A 5 0.54 -0.37 -10.48
CA ARG A 5 1.75 -1.20 -10.46
C ARG A 5 1.38 -2.65 -10.12
N GLY A 6 1.32 -3.50 -11.14
CA GLY A 6 1.15 -4.95 -10.99
C GLY A 6 -0.28 -5.39 -10.65
N GLU A 7 -0.74 -6.46 -11.30
CA GLU A 7 -1.96 -7.15 -10.90
C GLU A 7 -1.86 -7.58 -9.43
N GLY A 8 -2.90 -7.35 -8.64
CA GLY A 8 -2.94 -7.77 -7.22
C GLY A 8 -2.29 -6.81 -6.22
N MET A 9 -1.98 -5.55 -6.60
CA MET A 9 -1.52 -4.53 -5.65
C MET A 9 -2.62 -3.51 -5.34
N LEU A 10 -2.71 -3.09 -4.08
CA LEU A 10 -3.60 -2.03 -3.61
C LEU A 10 -2.83 -0.74 -3.35
N SER A 11 -3.48 0.39 -3.59
CA SER A 11 -2.99 1.71 -3.22
C SER A 11 -3.77 2.28 -2.03
N GLY A 12 -3.04 2.70 -1.01
CA GLY A 12 -3.53 3.44 0.15
C GLY A 12 -2.73 4.71 0.42
N LYS A 13 -2.92 5.26 1.62
CA LYS A 13 -2.19 6.42 2.13
C LYS A 13 -1.72 6.10 3.55
N THR A 14 -0.66 6.76 3.99
CA THR A 14 -0.24 6.78 5.38
C THR A 14 -0.36 8.20 5.93
N PRO A 15 -0.26 8.42 7.25
CA PRO A 15 -0.28 9.78 7.81
C PRO A 15 0.84 10.68 7.26
N GLN A 16 1.96 10.09 6.81
CA GLN A 16 3.14 10.81 6.35
C GLN A 16 3.32 10.80 4.82
N PHE A 17 2.68 9.87 4.09
CA PHE A 17 2.84 9.73 2.64
C PHE A 17 1.50 9.60 1.92
N LYS A 18 1.39 10.35 0.81
CA LYS A 18 0.19 10.37 -0.04
C LYS A 18 -0.10 9.03 -0.73
N THR A 19 0.93 8.23 -1.00
CA THR A 19 0.82 6.97 -1.73
C THR A 19 1.60 5.86 -1.03
N ALA A 20 0.91 4.79 -0.68
CA ALA A 20 1.51 3.53 -0.24
C ALA A 20 0.94 2.39 -1.09
N ILE A 21 1.80 1.54 -1.63
CA ILE A 21 1.42 0.39 -2.45
C ILE A 21 1.76 -0.88 -1.66
N PHE A 22 0.80 -1.79 -1.56
CA PHE A 22 0.94 -3.05 -0.83
C PHE A 22 0.14 -4.16 -1.51
N PRO A 23 0.50 -5.45 -1.33
CA PRO A 23 -0.20 -6.56 -1.95
C PRO A 23 -1.63 -6.70 -1.43
N ASP A 24 -2.56 -7.07 -2.31
CA ASP A 24 -3.92 -7.43 -1.93
C ASP A 24 -3.93 -8.76 -1.16
N ARG A 25 -4.56 -8.75 0.01
CA ARG A 25 -4.76 -9.90 0.90
C ARG A 25 -6.25 -10.08 1.25
N GLY A 26 -7.14 -9.65 0.35
CA GLY A 26 -8.59 -9.61 0.61
C GLY A 26 -9.03 -8.33 1.31
N THR A 27 -8.26 -7.26 1.19
CA THR A 27 -8.52 -6.01 1.90
C THR A 27 -9.59 -5.20 1.18
N ARG A 28 -10.63 -4.78 1.91
CA ARG A 28 -11.65 -3.88 1.37
C ARG A 28 -11.14 -2.43 1.29
N ALA A 29 -11.47 -1.73 0.20
CA ALA A 29 -11.20 -0.30 0.09
C ALA A 29 -11.84 0.49 1.26
N GLY A 30 -11.07 1.37 1.89
CA GLY A 30 -11.49 2.15 3.06
C GLY A 30 -11.09 1.52 4.40
N ALA A 31 -10.60 0.27 4.42
CA ALA A 31 -10.05 -0.33 5.62
C ALA A 31 -8.65 0.23 5.95
N THR A 32 -8.32 0.26 7.24
CA THR A 32 -6.97 0.51 7.74
C THR A 32 -6.19 -0.80 7.78
N VAL A 33 -4.99 -0.82 7.20
CA VAL A 33 -4.13 -2.01 7.13
C VAL A 33 -2.78 -1.70 7.75
N ALA A 34 -2.29 -2.60 8.59
CA ALA A 34 -0.91 -2.55 9.06
C ALA A 34 0.03 -3.01 7.94
N VAL A 35 0.95 -2.15 7.56
CA VAL A 35 1.92 -2.42 6.49
C VAL A 35 3.33 -2.11 6.96
N ARG A 36 4.31 -2.86 6.46
CA ARG A 36 5.72 -2.60 6.69
C ARG A 36 6.32 -1.96 5.45
N VAL A 37 6.92 -0.78 5.62
CA VAL A 37 7.62 -0.10 4.51
C VAL A 37 8.90 -0.85 4.19
N GLU A 38 9.05 -1.23 2.93
CA GLU A 38 10.24 -1.93 2.43
C GLU A 38 11.16 -0.99 1.65
N SER A 39 10.58 -0.05 0.90
CA SER A 39 11.33 1.01 0.23
C SER A 39 10.48 2.24 0.02
N ALA A 40 11.16 3.37 -0.17
CA ALA A 40 10.55 4.67 -0.41
C ALA A 40 11.13 5.31 -1.66
N THR A 41 10.25 5.94 -2.44
CA THR A 41 10.60 6.90 -3.49
C THR A 41 10.15 8.29 -3.05
N ALA A 42 10.41 9.33 -3.85
CA ALA A 42 10.01 10.70 -3.54
C ALA A 42 8.51 10.86 -3.19
N HIS A 43 7.62 10.02 -3.73
CA HIS A 43 6.17 10.18 -3.57
C HIS A 43 5.40 8.88 -3.25
N THR A 44 6.09 7.75 -3.21
CA THR A 44 5.45 6.43 -3.06
C THR A 44 6.23 5.56 -2.10
N LEU A 45 5.52 4.95 -1.16
CA LEU A 45 6.02 3.85 -0.34
C LEU A 45 5.66 2.51 -0.98
N LEU A 46 6.62 1.60 -1.04
CA LEU A 46 6.39 0.19 -1.34
C LEU A 46 6.40 -0.57 -0.03
N CYS A 47 5.32 -1.31 0.24
CA CYS A 47 5.10 -1.96 1.51
C CYS A 47 4.69 -3.42 1.33
N SER A 48 5.03 -4.25 2.31
CA SER A 48 4.39 -5.55 2.54
C SER A 48 3.28 -5.42 3.57
N VAL A 49 2.29 -6.33 3.50
CA VAL A 49 1.25 -6.44 4.53
C VAL A 49 1.88 -7.08 5.77
N ALA A 50 1.75 -6.43 6.92
CA ALA A 50 2.18 -7.02 8.19
C ALA A 50 1.29 -8.23 8.51
N ALA A 51 1.91 -9.33 8.95
CA ALA A 51 1.21 -10.55 9.36
C ALA A 51 0.32 -10.31 10.58
#